data_AF-A0A3N1L0W7-F1
#
_entry.id   AF-A0A3N1L0W7-F1
#
_cell.length_a   1.000
_cell.length_b   1.000
_cell.length_c   1.000
_cell.angle_alpha   90.00
_cell.angle_beta   90.00
_cell.angle_gamma   90.00
#
_symmetry.space_group_name_H-M   'P 1'
#
loop_
_entity.id
_entity.type
_entity.pdbx_description
1 polymer ?
#
loop_
_entity_poly.entity_id
_entity_poly.type
_entity_poly.pdbx_seq_one_letter_code
_entity_poly.pdbx_strand_id
1 'polypeptide(L)'
;MKHDDAWRTERSFWLEGIEQFESGLAQHCVMAFPEPVGILVGDDILHGLAGAPRWNSLDITHQVLTRPDDDSCVLGYRADARRDAGDAYAAFCTSTYRRTGAGWKLVQHQQTPIG
;
A
#
# COMPACT_ATOMS: atom_id res chain seq x y z
N MET A 1 -15.73 -0.20 -2.08
CA MET A 1 -15.05 -1.48 -1.81
C MET A 1 -15.60 -2.02 -0.51
N LYS A 2 -15.87 -3.32 -0.35
CA LYS A 2 -16.30 -3.87 0.95
C LYS A 2 -15.14 -3.81 1.95
N HIS A 3 -15.43 -3.86 3.25
CA HIS A 3 -14.41 -3.72 4.29
C HIS A 3 -13.31 -4.80 4.18
N ASP A 4 -13.70 -6.07 4.13
CA ASP A 4 -12.76 -7.19 4.04
C ASP A 4 -11.97 -7.20 2.72
N ASP A 5 -12.60 -6.73 1.64
CA ASP A 5 -11.93 -6.60 0.34
C ASP A 5 -10.81 -5.55 0.41
N ALA A 6 -11.04 -4.44 1.11
CA ALA A 6 -10.05 -3.37 1.26
C ALA A 6 -8.78 -3.87 1.96
N TRP A 7 -8.92 -4.59 3.07
CA TRP A 7 -7.78 -5.12 3.81
C TRP A 7 -7.09 -6.28 3.10
N ARG A 8 -7.84 -7.11 2.37
CA ARG A 8 -7.25 -8.15 1.52
C ARG A 8 -6.41 -7.53 0.41
N THR A 9 -6.93 -6.51 -0.27
CA THR A 9 -6.18 -5.75 -1.28
C THR A 9 -4.97 -5.06 -0.67
N GLU A 10 -5.11 -4.36 0.46
CA GLU A 10 -3.98 -3.70 1.13
C GLU A 10 -2.87 -4.71 1.49
N ARG A 11 -3.25 -5.86 2.07
CA ARG A 11 -2.31 -6.93 2.43
C ARG A 11 -1.59 -7.47 1.19
N SER A 12 -2.28 -7.60 0.07
CA SER A 12 -1.65 -8.04 -1.19
C SER A 12 -0.58 -7.05 -1.67
N PHE A 13 -0.75 -5.73 -1.54
CA PHE A 13 0.31 -4.77 -1.91
C PHE A 13 1.60 -4.89 -1.10
N TRP A 14 1.51 -5.43 0.12
CA TRP A 14 2.68 -5.67 0.97
C TRP A 14 3.38 -7.00 0.67
N LEU A 15 2.62 -8.05 0.33
CA LEU A 15 3.12 -9.43 0.25
C LEU A 15 3.30 -9.91 -1.20
N GLU A 16 2.44 -9.46 -2.09
CA GLU A 16 2.35 -9.86 -3.48
C GLU A 16 3.04 -8.78 -4.34
N GLY A 17 3.89 -9.20 -5.28
CA GLY A 17 4.84 -8.33 -5.97
C GLY A 17 4.21 -7.39 -7.02
N ILE A 18 5.05 -6.91 -7.94
CA ILE A 18 4.74 -5.89 -8.97
C ILE A 18 3.45 -6.18 -9.78
N GLU A 19 3.07 -7.45 -9.98
CA GLU A 19 1.85 -7.83 -10.72
C GLU A 19 0.57 -7.21 -10.11
N GLN A 20 0.52 -7.06 -8.77
CA GLN A 20 -0.58 -6.41 -8.07
C GLN A 20 -0.54 -4.90 -8.27
N PHE A 21 0.63 -4.32 -8.49
CA PHE A 21 0.77 -2.88 -8.76
C PHE A 21 0.28 -2.52 -10.16
N GLU A 22 0.56 -3.30 -11.20
CA GLU A 22 0.13 -3.00 -12.58
C GLU A 22 -1.39 -2.92 -12.72
N SER A 23 -2.11 -3.83 -12.06
CA SER A 23 -3.58 -3.85 -12.10
C SER A 23 -4.24 -3.07 -10.97
N GLY A 24 -3.54 -2.81 -9.86
CA GLY A 24 -4.09 -2.16 -8.68
C GLY A 24 -3.85 -0.66 -8.59
N LEU A 25 -2.82 -0.12 -9.25
CA LEU A 25 -2.49 1.30 -9.20
C LEU A 25 -3.33 2.14 -10.17
N ALA A 26 -3.63 3.37 -9.74
CA ALA A 26 -4.04 4.42 -10.66
C ALA A 26 -2.82 4.99 -11.39
N GLN A 27 -3.02 5.45 -12.63
CA GLN A 27 -1.96 6.04 -13.48
C GLN A 27 -1.20 7.19 -12.81
N HIS A 28 -1.87 7.96 -11.95
CA HIS A 28 -1.28 9.08 -11.22
C HIS A 28 -1.21 8.81 -9.71
N CYS A 29 -0.96 7.56 -9.31
CA CYS A 29 -0.78 7.21 -7.91
C CYS A 29 0.44 7.94 -7.33
N VAL A 30 0.33 8.45 -6.10
CA VAL A 30 1.43 9.07 -5.36
C VAL A 30 1.80 8.20 -4.16
N MET A 31 3.07 7.85 -4.03
CA MET A 31 3.58 7.10 -2.88
C MET A 31 4.67 7.87 -2.16
N ALA A 32 4.67 7.82 -0.83
CA ALA A 32 5.71 8.37 0.01
C ALA A 32 6.31 7.29 0.92
N PHE A 33 7.62 7.11 0.80
CA PHE A 33 8.42 6.17 1.58
C PHE A 33 9.50 6.94 2.34
N PRO A 34 10.07 6.37 3.42
CA PRO A 34 11.24 6.93 4.06
C PRO A 34 12.43 7.05 3.10
N GLU A 35 13.36 7.95 3.42
CA GLU A 35 14.65 8.06 2.74
C GLU A 35 15.38 6.70 2.74
N PRO A 36 16.11 6.35 1.66
CA PRO A 36 16.44 7.17 0.49
C PRO A 36 15.41 7.12 -0.64
N VAL A 37 14.26 6.46 -0.45
CA VAL A 37 13.29 6.24 -1.55
C VAL A 37 12.51 7.52 -1.87
N GLY A 38 12.01 8.22 -0.84
CA GLY A 38 11.28 9.47 -1.02
C GLY A 38 9.91 9.30 -1.67
N ILE A 39 9.57 10.22 -2.58
CA ILE A 39 8.24 10.30 -3.21
C ILE A 39 8.30 9.73 -4.63
N LEU A 40 7.41 8.80 -4.95
CA LEU A 40 7.26 8.17 -6.26
C LEU A 40 5.88 8.47 -6.85
N VAL A 41 5.79 8.60 -8.17
CA VAL A 41 4.53 8.87 -8.88
C VAL A 41 4.39 7.98 -10.12
N GLY A 42 3.20 7.43 -10.34
CA GLY A 42 2.87 6.69 -11.56
C GLY A 42 3.87 5.56 -11.85
N ASP A 43 4.44 5.58 -13.06
CA ASP A 43 5.35 4.52 -13.54
C ASP A 43 6.66 4.42 -12.72
N ASP A 44 7.08 5.51 -12.06
CA ASP A 44 8.27 5.47 -11.18
C ASP A 44 8.06 4.54 -9.97
N ILE A 45 6.81 4.28 -9.59
CA ILE A 45 6.48 3.33 -8.53
C ILE A 45 6.85 1.91 -8.97
N LEU A 46 6.51 1.53 -10.20
CA LEU A 46 6.81 0.19 -10.73
C LEU A 46 8.32 -0.04 -10.82
N HIS A 47 9.06 0.98 -11.28
CA HIS A 47 10.53 0.91 -11.35
C HIS A 47 11.18 0.91 -9.96
N GLY A 48 10.75 1.80 -9.07
CA GLY A 48 11.31 1.95 -7.73
C GLY A 48 11.09 0.72 -6.83
N LEU A 49 9.96 0.02 -7.01
CA LEU A 49 9.63 -1.18 -6.24
C LEU A 49 10.15 -2.47 -6.86
N ALA A 50 10.59 -2.47 -8.12
CA ALA A 50 11.01 -3.70 -8.80
C ALA A 50 12.21 -4.40 -8.15
N GLY A 51 13.08 -3.64 -7.49
CA GLY A 51 14.25 -4.16 -6.78
C GLY A 51 14.05 -4.36 -5.28
N ALA A 52 12.89 -3.99 -4.73
CA ALA A 52 12.65 -4.10 -3.30
C ALA A 52 12.50 -5.58 -2.90
N PRO A 53 13.23 -6.06 -1.87
CA PRO A 53 13.02 -7.43 -1.41
C PRO A 53 11.58 -7.58 -0.89
N ARG A 54 11.03 -8.80 -0.89
CA ARG A 54 9.63 -9.02 -0.53
C ARG A 54 9.45 -9.17 0.98
N TRP A 55 8.27 -8.78 1.49
CA TRP A 55 7.83 -9.13 2.83
C TRP A 55 7.22 -10.52 2.83
N ASN A 56 7.55 -11.34 3.83
CA ASN A 56 7.06 -12.72 3.93
C ASN A 56 5.88 -12.85 4.87
N SER A 57 5.82 -11.99 5.87
CA SER A 57 4.65 -11.86 6.73
C SER A 57 4.36 -10.40 7.03
N LEU A 58 3.08 -10.14 7.28
CA LEU A 58 2.55 -8.83 7.65
C LEU A 58 1.47 -9.04 8.71
N ASP A 59 1.54 -8.30 9.79
CA ASP A 59 0.42 -8.08 10.70
C ASP A 59 -0.11 -6.65 10.50
N ILE A 60 -1.44 -6.51 10.38
CA ILE A 60 -2.10 -5.21 10.21
C ILE A 60 -2.95 -4.95 11.44
N THR A 61 -2.54 -3.97 12.24
CA THR A 61 -3.22 -3.56 13.47
C THR A 61 -3.68 -2.11 13.39
N HIS A 62 -4.44 -1.63 14.40
CA HIS A 62 -4.98 -0.26 14.45
C HIS A 62 -5.76 0.16 13.18
N GLN A 63 -6.53 -0.77 12.64
CA GLN A 63 -7.26 -0.61 11.38
C GLN A 63 -8.34 0.47 11.48
N VAL A 64 -8.24 1.46 10.60
CA VAL A 64 -9.25 2.49 10.35
C VAL A 64 -9.60 2.44 8.87
N LEU A 65 -10.90 2.33 8.57
CA LEU A 65 -11.42 2.45 7.21
C LEU A 65 -12.53 3.50 7.21
N THR A 66 -12.35 4.54 6.41
CA THR A 66 -13.38 5.56 6.19
C THR A 66 -13.74 5.66 4.71
N ARG A 67 -14.96 6.13 4.43
CA ARG A 67 -15.47 6.36 3.08
C ARG A 67 -15.97 7.80 3.02
N PRO A 68 -15.14 8.75 2.56
CA PRO A 68 -15.55 10.14 2.39
C PRO A 68 -16.74 10.28 1.44
N ASP A 69 -16.80 9.42 0.42
CA ASP A 69 -17.91 9.28 -0.51
C ASP A 69 -18.05 7.81 -0.99
N ASP A 70 -18.99 7.53 -1.90
CA ASP A 70 -19.24 6.17 -2.45
C ASP A 70 -18.09 5.60 -3.28
N ASP A 71 -17.16 6.47 -3.60
CA ASP A 71 -16.28 6.39 -4.74
C ASP A 71 -14.82 6.47 -4.29
N SER A 72 -14.58 6.70 -3.01
CA SER A 72 -13.31 6.75 -2.31
C SER A 72 -13.32 5.92 -1.02
N CYS A 73 -12.14 5.43 -0.65
CA CYS A 73 -11.94 4.67 0.57
C CYS A 73 -10.56 5.01 1.13
N VAL A 74 -10.49 5.41 2.38
CA VAL A 74 -9.24 5.79 3.05
C VAL A 74 -8.96 4.82 4.17
N LEU A 75 -7.78 4.22 4.14
CA LEU A 75 -7.26 3.33 5.17
C LEU A 75 -6.22 4.06 6.00
N GLY A 76 -6.25 3.83 7.30
CA GLY A 76 -5.17 4.14 8.24
C GLY A 76 -4.88 2.90 9.07
N TYR A 77 -3.61 2.53 9.21
CA TYR A 77 -3.25 1.29 9.92
C TYR A 77 -1.79 1.29 10.36
N ARG A 78 -1.46 0.34 11.24
CA ARG A 78 -0.09 -0.05 11.55
C ARG A 78 0.24 -1.34 10.81
N ALA A 79 1.38 -1.34 10.13
CA ALA A 79 1.98 -2.51 9.50
C ALA A 79 3.15 -2.99 10.36
N ASP A 80 3.19 -4.29 10.66
CA ASP A 80 4.35 -4.97 11.22
C ASP A 80 4.76 -6.09 10.25
N ALA A 81 5.80 -5.84 9.45
CA ALA A 81 6.24 -6.71 8.38
C ALA A 81 7.57 -7.40 8.71
N ARG A 82 7.78 -8.62 8.21
CA ARG A 82 9.01 -9.42 8.43
C ARG A 82 9.50 -10.09 7.15
N ARG A 83 10.83 -10.27 7.05
CA ARG A 83 11.51 -11.01 5.96
C ARG A 83 12.34 -12.16 6.53
N ASP A 84 12.65 -13.17 5.70
CA ASP A 84 13.37 -14.38 6.13
C ASP A 84 14.75 -14.11 6.73
N ALA A 85 15.38 -12.99 6.38
CA ALA A 85 16.68 -12.58 6.93
C ALA A 85 16.61 -12.09 8.40
N GLY A 86 15.43 -12.07 9.02
CA GLY A 86 15.22 -11.59 10.38
C GLY A 86 14.90 -10.09 10.47
N ASP A 87 14.92 -9.37 9.34
CA ASP A 87 14.57 -7.96 9.29
C ASP A 87 13.08 -7.76 9.57
N ALA A 88 12.80 -6.94 10.58
CA ALA A 88 11.47 -6.49 10.94
C ALA A 88 11.33 -5.01 10.59
N TYR A 89 10.16 -4.64 10.08
CA TYR A 89 9.84 -3.26 9.76
C TYR A 89 8.44 -2.94 10.26
N ALA A 90 8.31 -1.82 10.95
CA ALA A 90 7.04 -1.33 11.43
C ALA A 90 6.79 0.07 10.87
N ALA A 91 5.56 0.35 10.46
CA ALA A 91 5.18 1.66 9.94
C ALA A 91 3.71 1.97 10.23
N PHE A 92 3.42 3.25 10.48
CA PHE A 92 2.08 3.78 10.30
C PHE A 92 1.86 4.11 8.83
N CYS A 93 0.73 3.66 8.31
CA CYS A 93 0.44 3.73 6.89
C CYS A 93 -0.91 4.38 6.63
N THR A 94 -0.99 5.09 5.51
CA THR A 94 -2.26 5.53 4.93
C THR A 94 -2.34 5.09 3.49
N SER A 95 -3.53 4.66 3.07
CA SER A 95 -3.79 4.26 1.69
C SER A 95 -5.13 4.81 1.25
N THR A 96 -5.16 5.47 0.11
CA THR A 96 -6.39 6.00 -0.48
C THR A 96 -6.70 5.26 -1.76
N TYR A 97 -7.92 4.76 -1.86
CA TYR A 97 -8.45 4.07 -3.02
C TYR A 97 -9.55 4.88 -3.66
N ARG A 98 -9.62 4.88 -4.99
CA ARG A 98 -10.68 5.47 -5.79
C ARG A 98 -11.33 4.41 -6.67
N ARG A 99 -12.65 4.43 -6.77
CA ARG A 99 -13.42 3.65 -7.74
C ARG A 99 -13.25 4.23 -9.14
N THR A 100 -12.96 3.38 -10.11
CA THR A 100 -12.86 3.74 -11.53
C THR A 100 -13.74 2.81 -12.36
N GLY A 101 -13.88 3.07 -13.66
CA GLY A 101 -14.56 2.15 -14.58
C GLY A 101 -13.91 0.75 -14.63
N ALA A 102 -12.62 0.66 -14.28
CA ALA A 102 -11.86 -0.58 -14.21
C ALA A 102 -11.83 -1.21 -12.78
N GLY A 103 -12.64 -0.70 -11.85
CA GLY A 103 -12.66 -1.14 -10.46
C GLY A 103 -11.91 -0.21 -9.50
N TRP A 104 -11.63 -0.69 -8.29
CA TRP A 104 -10.94 0.09 -7.27
C TRP A 104 -9.44 0.16 -7.56
N LYS A 105 -8.87 1.36 -7.47
CA LYS A 105 -7.46 1.63 -7.73
C LYS A 105 -6.85 2.37 -6.55
N LEU A 106 -5.63 2.02 -6.17
CA LEU A 106 -4.83 2.76 -5.20
C LEU A 106 -4.35 4.06 -5.85
N VAL A 107 -4.71 5.20 -5.25
CA VAL A 107 -4.36 6.54 -5.74
C VAL A 107 -3.33 7.23 -4.86
N GLN A 108 -3.19 6.81 -3.59
CA GLN A 108 -2.14 7.29 -2.72
C GLN A 108 -1.76 6.23 -1.68
N HIS A 109 -0.47 6.14 -1.35
CA HIS A 109 0.04 5.35 -0.23
C HIS A 109 1.16 6.10 0.49
N GLN A 110 1.28 5.94 1.81
CA GLN A 110 2.40 6.47 2.57
C GLN A 110 2.80 5.48 3.66
N GLN A 111 4.11 5.41 3.93
CA GLN A 111 4.67 4.72 5.08
C GLN A 111 5.47 5.70 5.95
N THR A 112 5.12 5.78 7.21
CA THR A 112 5.88 6.48 8.25
C THR A 112 6.50 5.42 9.17
N PRO A 113 7.82 5.15 9.08
CA PRO A 113 8.47 4.15 9.92
C PRO A 113 8.27 4.40 11.41
N ILE A 114 8.19 3.31 12.16
CA ILE A 114 8.15 3.30 13.62
C ILE A 114 9.47 2.70 14.08
N GLY A 115 10.35 3.53 14.63
CA GLY A 115 11.69 3.12 15.10
C GLY A 115 12.79 3.80 14.33
#